data_AF-A0A250K0H0-F1
#
_entry.id   AF-A0A250K0H0-F1
#
_cell.length_a   1.000
_cell.length_b   1.000
_cell.length_c   1.000
_cell.angle_alpha   90.00
_cell.angle_beta   90.00
_cell.angle_gamma   90.00
#
_symmetry.space_group_name_H-M   'P 1'
#
loop_
_entity.id
_entity.type
_entity.pdbx_description
1 polymer ?
#
loop_
_entity_poly.entity_id
_entity_poly.type
_entity_poly.pdbx_seq_one_letter_code
_entity_poly.pdbx_strand_id
1 'polypeptide(L)'
;MLEHASEYAYRLCVFTGPVLSDDDPPLRDAQIPAGFWKVVVLRDATAGGADLSVVAFFMKQTEMLHDKLGKKLLQLQRYQVTLPAIEAWTGLDFGALKNADELAWAPAALRADVPSESYRRLTGPQDLVFSGERRRAVGRRILPG
;
A
#
# COMPACT_ATOMS: atom_id res chain seq x y z
N MET A 1 -3.43 8.50 24.22
CA MET A 1 -2.08 8.62 23.64
C MET A 1 -2.17 9.50 22.38
N LEU A 2 -2.44 10.78 22.57
CA LEU A 2 -2.63 11.75 21.48
C LEU A 2 -1.94 13.09 21.79
N GLU A 3 -0.98 13.10 22.72
CA GLU A 3 -0.30 14.32 23.19
C GLU A 3 1.19 14.39 22.82
N HIS A 4 1.58 13.78 21.70
CA HIS A 4 2.91 13.98 21.11
C HIS A 4 2.84 14.46 19.66
N ALA A 5 1.78 15.20 19.31
CA ALA A 5 1.71 15.95 18.06
C ALA A 5 2.44 17.30 18.20
N SER A 6 3.73 17.25 18.56
CA SER A 6 4.60 18.42 18.53
C SER A 6 5.12 18.63 17.11
N GLU A 7 4.64 19.69 16.48
CA GLU A 7 5.39 20.61 15.60
C GLU A 7 6.12 20.09 14.35
N TYR A 8 5.89 18.84 13.93
CA TYR A 8 6.13 18.43 12.56
C TYR A 8 4.79 18.42 11.84
N ALA A 9 4.55 19.42 11.00
CA ALA A 9 3.52 19.30 9.98
C ALA A 9 3.77 17.98 9.24
N TYR A 10 2.91 16.98 9.46
CA TYR A 10 3.01 15.65 8.87
C TYR A 10 2.83 15.79 7.36
N ARG A 11 3.91 16.12 6.66
CA ARG A 11 3.96 16.12 5.21
C ARG A 11 3.87 14.67 4.77
N LEU A 12 2.74 14.32 4.18
CA LEU A 12 2.55 13.04 3.51
C LEU A 12 2.39 13.29 2.01
N CYS A 13 2.89 12.36 1.20
CA CYS A 13 2.65 12.31 -0.22
C CYS A 13 1.87 11.02 -0.52
N VAL A 14 0.81 11.12 -1.33
CA VAL A 14 0.03 9.95 -1.77
C VAL A 14 0.11 9.84 -3.27
N PHE A 15 0.51 8.66 -3.74
CA PHE A 15 0.32 8.23 -5.12
C PHE A 15 -0.84 7.23 -5.17
N THR A 16 -1.65 7.27 -6.21
CA THR A 16 -2.77 6.33 -6.38
C THR A 16 -3.08 6.13 -7.85
N GLY A 17 -3.62 4.96 -8.18
CA GLY A 17 -4.03 4.64 -9.53
C GLY A 17 -4.76 3.30 -9.59
N PRO A 18 -5.24 2.91 -10.78
CA PRO A 18 -5.79 1.60 -11.02
C PRO A 18 -4.67 0.55 -11.18
N VAL A 19 -5.03 -0.71 -10.95
CA VAL A 19 -4.33 -1.86 -11.53
C VAL A 19 -5.19 -2.34 -12.70
N LEU A 20 -4.63 -2.34 -13.90
CA LEU A 20 -5.31 -2.81 -15.11
C LEU A 20 -5.05 -4.30 -15.28
N SER A 21 -6.11 -5.07 -15.53
CA SER A 21 -6.07 -6.51 -15.76
C SER A 21 -6.82 -6.87 -17.03
N ASP A 22 -6.41 -7.95 -17.71
CA ASP A 22 -7.13 -8.49 -18.86
C ASP A 22 -8.56 -8.94 -18.49
N ASP A 23 -8.79 -9.27 -17.22
CA ASP A 23 -10.10 -9.64 -16.68
C ASP A 23 -10.99 -8.42 -16.33
N ASP A 24 -10.50 -7.19 -16.51
CA ASP A 24 -11.28 -5.99 -16.20
C ASP A 24 -12.51 -5.89 -17.13
N PRO A 25 -13.74 -5.71 -16.57
CA PRO A 25 -14.94 -5.67 -17.37
C PRO A 25 -14.92 -4.54 -18.42
N PRO A 26 -15.32 -4.81 -19.67
CA PRO A 26 -15.43 -3.78 -20.67
C PRO A 26 -16.60 -2.83 -20.35
N LEU A 27 -16.36 -1.53 -20.54
CA LEU A 27 -17.34 -0.46 -20.52
C LEU A 27 -17.16 0.41 -21.77
N ARG A 28 -18.00 0.16 -22.77
CA ARG A 28 -17.92 0.80 -24.09
C ARG A 28 -16.52 0.55 -24.71
N ASP A 29 -15.77 1.62 -24.93
CA ASP A 29 -14.44 1.59 -25.56
C ASP A 29 -13.29 1.56 -24.54
N ALA A 30 -13.60 1.30 -23.26
CA ALA A 30 -12.62 1.24 -22.16
C ALA A 30 -12.87 0.03 -21.26
N GLN A 31 -11.94 -0.25 -20.34
CA GLN A 31 -12.10 -1.24 -19.27
C GLN A 31 -12.36 -0.53 -17.93
N ILE A 32 -13.16 -1.15 -17.05
CA ILE A 32 -13.37 -0.69 -15.68
C ILE A 32 -12.37 -1.42 -14.77
N PRO A 33 -11.40 -0.72 -14.14
CA PRO A 33 -10.46 -1.36 -13.24
C PRO A 33 -11.15 -1.98 -12.04
N ALA A 34 -10.90 -3.28 -11.80
CA ALA A 34 -11.38 -3.99 -10.61
C ALA A 34 -10.48 -3.82 -9.38
N GLY A 35 -9.30 -3.22 -9.56
CA GLY A 35 -8.29 -3.02 -8.54
C GLY A 35 -7.77 -1.58 -8.51
N PHE A 36 -7.52 -1.07 -7.31
CA PHE A 36 -6.90 0.23 -7.08
C PHE A 36 -5.76 0.11 -6.08
N TRP A 37 -4.74 0.94 -6.23
CA TRP A 37 -3.62 1.00 -5.31
C TRP A 37 -3.43 2.40 -4.72
N LYS A 38 -2.83 2.45 -3.54
CA LYS A 38 -2.38 3.68 -2.87
C LYS A 38 -1.00 3.47 -2.28
N VAL A 39 -0.09 4.41 -2.51
CA VAL A 39 1.23 4.45 -1.89
C VAL A 39 1.31 5.72 -1.07
N VAL A 40 1.53 5.58 0.23
CA VAL A 40 1.64 6.69 1.17
C VAL A 40 3.11 6.80 1.59
N VAL A 41 3.70 7.96 1.34
CA VAL A 41 5.05 8.32 1.78
C VAL A 41 4.92 9.34 2.89
N LEU A 42 5.57 9.10 4.03
CA LEU A 42 5.55 9.98 5.17
C LEU A 42 6.93 10.02 5.85
N ARG A 43 7.12 11.02 6.71
CA ARG A 43 8.26 11.04 7.63
C ARG A 43 8.02 10.07 8.79
N ASP A 44 8.99 9.23 9.11
CA ASP A 44 8.91 8.27 10.20
C ASP A 44 9.02 8.99 11.55
N ALA A 45 7.93 9.00 12.31
CA ALA A 45 7.86 9.61 13.63
C ALA A 45 8.79 8.93 14.66
N THR A 46 9.00 7.62 14.55
CA THR A 46 9.92 6.87 15.43
C THR A 46 11.39 7.20 15.16
N ALA A 47 11.69 7.84 14.03
CA ALA A 47 13.00 8.39 13.68
C ALA A 47 13.09 9.92 13.85
N GLY A 48 12.14 10.54 14.57
CA GLY A 48 12.09 11.99 14.72
C GLY A 48 11.87 12.75 13.40
N GLY A 49 11.33 12.09 12.38
CA GLY A 49 11.08 12.66 11.05
C GLY A 49 12.30 12.82 10.15
N ALA A 50 13.45 12.27 10.56
CA ALA A 50 14.72 12.26 9.81
C ALA A 50 14.83 11.12 8.78
N ASP A 51 13.78 10.31 8.64
CA ASP A 51 13.75 9.11 7.80
C ASP A 51 12.36 9.00 7.16
N LEU A 52 12.26 8.36 5.99
CA LEU A 52 10.99 8.14 5.30
C LEU A 52 10.41 6.76 5.62
N SER A 53 9.08 6.69 5.66
CA SER A 53 8.29 5.47 5.71
C SER A 53 7.38 5.42 4.49
N VAL A 54 7.26 4.23 3.87
CA VAL A 54 6.37 4.00 2.74
C VAL A 54 5.43 2.85 3.06
N VAL A 55 4.12 3.10 2.92
CA VAL A 55 3.08 2.11 3.10
C VAL A 55 2.27 1.99 1.81
N ALA A 56 2.22 0.79 1.24
CA ALA A 56 1.48 0.52 0.01
C ALA A 56 0.22 -0.31 0.30
N PHE A 57 -0.86 0.02 -0.40
CA PHE A 57 -2.16 -0.60 -0.28
C PHE A 57 -2.68 -1.05 -1.63
N PHE A 58 -3.35 -2.19 -1.63
CA PHE A 58 -4.16 -2.67 -2.75
C PHE A 58 -5.61 -2.84 -2.28
N MET A 59 -6.55 -2.46 -3.14
CA MET A 59 -7.98 -2.56 -2.90
C MET A 59 -8.64 -3.26 -4.08
N LYS A 60 -9.39 -4.32 -3.81
CA LYS A 60 -10.11 -5.10 -4.83
C LYS A 60 -11.62 -4.88 -4.69
N GLN A 61 -12.30 -4.68 -5.81
CA GLN A 61 -13.75 -4.47 -5.92
C GLN A 61 -14.40 -5.58 -6.75
N THR A 62 -14.30 -6.83 -6.31
CA THR A 62 -14.75 -8.00 -7.10
C THR A 62 -16.27 -8.17 -7.18
N GLU A 63 -16.99 -7.98 -6.08
CA GLU A 63 -18.40 -8.43 -6.04
C GLU A 63 -19.40 -7.52 -6.76
N MET A 64 -19.08 -6.22 -6.87
CA MET A 64 -19.99 -5.24 -7.49
C MET A 64 -19.93 -5.30 -9.02
N LEU A 65 -18.77 -5.55 -9.61
CA LEU A 65 -18.57 -5.50 -11.06
C LEU A 65 -19.33 -6.61 -11.80
N HIS A 66 -19.57 -7.75 -11.15
CA HIS A 66 -20.34 -8.85 -11.72
C HIS A 66 -21.84 -8.75 -11.45
N ASP A 67 -22.28 -7.84 -10.57
CA ASP A 67 -23.69 -7.66 -10.22
C ASP A 67 -24.32 -6.48 -10.97
N LYS A 68 -24.75 -6.77 -12.21
CA LYS A 68 -25.47 -5.81 -13.06
C LYS A 68 -26.86 -5.42 -12.53
N LEU A 69 -27.36 -6.09 -11.48
CA LEU A 69 -28.70 -5.91 -10.91
C LEU A 69 -28.67 -5.19 -9.55
N GLY A 70 -27.49 -4.84 -9.03
CA GLY A 70 -27.33 -4.03 -7.80
C GLY A 70 -27.80 -4.72 -6.51
N LYS A 71 -27.81 -6.05 -6.47
CA LYS A 71 -28.31 -6.85 -5.34
C LYS A 71 -27.26 -7.06 -4.23
N LYS A 72 -25.97 -6.92 -4.54
CA LYS A 72 -24.86 -7.14 -3.62
C LYS A 72 -24.26 -5.81 -3.14
N LEU A 73 -24.00 -5.74 -1.85
CA LEU A 73 -23.32 -4.61 -1.22
C LEU A 73 -21.84 -4.58 -1.63
N LEU A 74 -21.27 -3.38 -1.71
CA LEU A 74 -19.86 -3.17 -2.03
C LEU A 74 -18.96 -3.80 -0.95
N GLN A 75 -18.34 -4.93 -1.26
CA GLN A 75 -17.31 -5.53 -0.42
C GLN A 75 -15.92 -5.08 -0.86
N LEU A 76 -15.41 -4.02 -0.22
CA LEU A 76 -14.02 -3.58 -0.42
C LEU A 76 -13.08 -4.51 0.35
N GLN A 77 -12.24 -5.22 -0.37
CA GLN A 77 -11.13 -5.95 0.23
C GLN A 77 -9.89 -5.06 0.16
N ARG A 78 -9.32 -4.75 1.32
CA ARG A 78 -8.13 -3.90 1.46
C ARG A 78 -6.96 -4.74 1.96
N TYR A 79 -5.80 -4.47 1.41
CA TYR A 79 -4.58 -5.22 1.67
C TYR A 79 -3.43 -4.23 1.83
N GLN A 80 -2.55 -4.47 2.80
CA GLN A 80 -1.22 -3.88 2.75
C GLN A 80 -0.36 -4.78 1.86
N VAL A 81 0.32 -4.17 0.90
CA VAL A 81 1.17 -4.86 -0.08
C VAL A 81 2.55 -4.24 -0.05
N THR A 82 3.52 -4.87 -0.71
CA THR A 82 4.84 -4.27 -0.87
C THR A 82 4.81 -3.29 -2.05
N LEU A 83 5.57 -2.22 -1.99
CA LEU A 83 5.77 -1.28 -3.09
C LEU A 83 6.35 -1.98 -4.34
N PRO A 84 7.32 -2.91 -4.23
CA PRO A 84 7.72 -3.76 -5.35
C PRO A 84 6.57 -4.52 -6.03
N ALA A 85 5.52 -4.93 -5.29
CA ALA A 85 4.36 -5.57 -5.91
C ALA A 85 3.55 -4.57 -6.75
N ILE A 86 3.38 -3.33 -6.27
CA ILE A 86 2.75 -2.26 -7.07
C ILE A 86 3.57 -1.97 -8.33
N GLU A 87 4.90 -1.88 -8.22
CA GLU A 87 5.79 -1.72 -9.39
C GLU A 87 5.56 -2.85 -10.41
N ALA A 88 5.53 -4.10 -9.95
CA ALA A 88 5.30 -5.27 -10.79
C ALA A 88 3.94 -5.27 -11.49
N TRP A 89 2.87 -4.82 -10.82
CA TRP A 89 1.51 -4.81 -11.38
C TRP A 89 1.23 -3.63 -12.31
N THR A 90 1.95 -2.52 -12.14
CA THR A 90 1.64 -1.26 -12.83
C THR A 90 2.71 -0.84 -13.84
N GLY A 91 3.91 -1.41 -13.76
CA GLY A 91 5.08 -0.98 -14.52
C GLY A 91 5.67 0.36 -14.07
N LEU A 92 5.17 0.95 -12.98
CA LEU A 92 5.73 2.17 -12.38
C LEU A 92 7.05 1.86 -11.66
N ASP A 93 7.94 2.85 -11.59
CA ASP A 93 9.16 2.81 -10.77
C ASP A 93 9.13 3.96 -9.75
N PHE A 94 9.13 3.60 -8.46
CA PHE A 94 9.17 4.55 -7.36
C PHE A 94 10.61 4.85 -6.90
N GLY A 95 11.61 4.30 -7.58
CA GLY A 95 13.02 4.59 -7.37
C GLY A 95 13.47 4.24 -5.96
N ALA A 96 14.06 5.20 -5.26
CA ALA A 96 14.61 4.97 -3.91
C ALA A 96 13.52 4.72 -2.84
N LEU A 97 12.26 5.07 -3.10
CA LEU A 97 11.17 4.94 -2.12
C LEU A 97 10.86 3.49 -1.75
N LYS A 98 11.11 2.52 -2.65
CA LYS A 98 10.94 1.09 -2.32
C LYS A 98 11.85 0.62 -1.21
N ASN A 99 12.97 1.30 -0.99
CA ASN A 99 13.86 0.99 0.13
C ASN A 99 13.27 1.42 1.48
N ALA A 100 12.26 2.29 1.50
CA ALA A 100 11.55 2.74 2.70
C ALA A 100 10.21 1.99 2.94
N ASP A 101 9.93 0.93 2.17
CA ASP A 101 8.69 0.15 2.29
C ASP A 101 8.64 -0.64 3.61
N GLU A 102 7.65 -0.30 4.43
CA GLU A 102 7.41 -0.88 5.74
C GLU A 102 7.13 -2.38 5.72
N LEU A 103 6.41 -2.89 4.71
CA LEU A 103 6.11 -4.31 4.58
C LEU A 103 7.30 -5.08 4.00
N ALA A 104 8.03 -4.49 3.04
CA ALA A 104 9.24 -5.09 2.50
C ALA A 104 10.35 -5.28 3.54
N TRP A 105 10.30 -4.60 4.69
CA TRP A 105 11.22 -4.79 5.83
C TRP A 105 10.66 -5.64 6.99
N ALA A 106 9.40 -6.09 6.89
CA ALA A 106 8.77 -6.98 7.87
C ALA A 106 9.39 -8.39 7.85
N PRO A 107 9.21 -9.27 8.86
CA PRO A 107 9.52 -10.70 8.69
C PRO A 107 8.84 -11.29 7.44
N ALA A 108 9.48 -12.27 6.79
CA ALA A 108 8.89 -12.98 5.64
C ALA A 108 7.50 -13.54 5.94
N ALA A 109 7.27 -14.07 7.15
CA ALA A 109 5.95 -14.55 7.57
C ALA A 109 4.81 -13.51 7.52
N LEU A 110 5.13 -12.21 7.49
CA LEU A 110 4.16 -11.12 7.34
C LEU A 110 4.03 -10.61 5.89
N ARG A 111 4.96 -11.00 5.02
CA ARG A 111 4.95 -10.70 3.58
C ARG A 111 4.28 -11.89 2.91
N ALA A 112 3.12 -11.69 2.30
CA ALA A 112 2.43 -12.75 1.58
C ALA A 112 3.34 -13.35 0.49
N ASP A 113 3.81 -14.60 0.67
CA ASP A 113 4.81 -15.21 -0.22
C ASP A 113 4.23 -15.77 -1.55
N VAL A 114 2.93 -15.56 -1.86
CA VAL A 114 2.33 -16.04 -3.12
C VAL A 114 1.58 -14.91 -3.87
N PRO A 115 1.99 -14.56 -5.11
CA PRO A 115 1.48 -13.41 -5.88
C PRO A 115 0.00 -13.37 -6.29
N SER A 116 -0.88 -14.25 -5.82
CA SER A 116 -2.31 -14.19 -6.20
C SER A 116 -3.33 -14.28 -5.05
N GLU A 117 -2.99 -14.81 -3.87
CA GLU A 117 -4.04 -15.12 -2.87
C GLU A 117 -3.76 -14.75 -1.40
N SER A 118 -2.55 -14.31 -1.02
CA SER A 118 -2.19 -14.31 0.42
C SER A 118 -1.94 -12.95 1.07
N TYR A 119 -2.24 -11.82 0.42
CA TYR A 119 -2.13 -10.55 1.15
C TYR A 119 -3.09 -10.54 2.34
N ARG A 120 -2.56 -10.20 3.52
CA ARG A 120 -3.38 -10.13 4.73
C ARG A 120 -4.45 -9.05 4.53
N ARG A 121 -5.72 -9.46 4.62
CA ARG A 121 -6.84 -8.52 4.58
C ARG A 121 -6.75 -7.61 5.81
N LEU A 122 -6.82 -6.31 5.56
CA LEU A 122 -6.88 -5.29 6.60
C LEU A 122 -8.33 -5.16 7.08
N THR A 123 -8.53 -5.45 8.36
CA THR A 123 -9.79 -5.27 9.09
C THR A 123 -9.81 -3.97 9.88
N GLY A 124 -8.64 -3.47 10.28
CA GLY A 124 -8.48 -2.17 10.92
C GLY A 124 -7.02 -1.68 10.96
N PRO A 125 -6.76 -0.50 11.55
CA PRO A 125 -5.43 0.11 11.63
C PRO A 125 -4.39 -0.76 12.35
N GLN A 126 -4.82 -1.61 13.29
CA GLN A 126 -3.96 -2.55 14.02
C GLN A 126 -3.33 -3.64 13.14
N ASP A 127 -3.87 -3.85 11.94
CA ASP A 127 -3.32 -4.82 10.99
C ASP A 127 -2.15 -4.24 10.18
N LEU A 128 -1.89 -2.93 10.28
CA LEU A 128 -0.81 -2.28 9.56
C LEU A 128 0.55 -2.67 10.14
N VAL A 129 1.45 -3.04 9.25
CA VAL A 129 2.82 -3.38 9.57
C VAL A 129 3.70 -2.16 9.33
N PHE A 130 4.42 -1.76 10.38
CA PHE A 130 5.50 -0.78 10.35
C PHE A 130 6.78 -1.46 10.84
N SER A 131 7.80 -1.52 9.99
CA SER A 131 9.09 -2.19 10.19
C SER A 131 10.30 -1.28 10.00
N GLY A 132 10.12 0.04 9.90
CA GLY A 132 11.18 1.02 9.65
C GLY A 132 12.34 0.95 10.65
N GLU A 133 12.06 0.58 11.90
CA GLU A 133 13.11 0.34 12.92
C GLU A 133 14.08 -0.77 12.52
N ARG A 134 13.59 -1.87 11.92
CA ARG A 134 14.44 -2.98 11.46
C ARG A 134 15.36 -2.54 10.34
N ARG A 135 14.83 -1.76 9.40
CA ARG A 135 15.59 -1.16 8.32
C ARG A 135 16.70 -0.26 8.87
N ARG A 136 16.38 0.60 9.86
CA ARG A 136 17.35 1.49 10.50
C ARG A 136 18.39 0.76 11.33
N ALA A 137 18.02 -0.34 12.00
CA ALA A 137 18.93 -1.14 12.82
C ALA A 137 20.09 -1.71 11.97
N VAL A 138 19.87 -1.95 10.68
CA VAL A 138 20.91 -2.38 9.73
C VAL A 138 21.55 -1.21 8.96
N GLY A 139 21.39 0.01 9.44
CA GLY A 139 22.03 1.22 8.90
C GLY A 139 21.41 1.77 7.61
N ARG A 140 20.26 1.24 7.17
CA ARG A 140 19.58 1.72 5.96
C ARG A 140 18.65 2.88 6.32
N ARG A 141 18.99 4.10 5.90
CA ARG A 141 18.16 5.31 6.07
C ARG A 141 17.80 5.89 4.72
N ILE A 142 16.61 6.45 4.60
CA ILE A 142 16.11 7.16 3.43
C ILE A 142 15.71 8.54 3.91
N LEU A 143 16.57 9.52 3.64
CA LEU A 143 16.36 10.88 4.11
C LEU A 143 15.28 11.58 3.28
N PRO A 144 14.42 12.39 3.89
CA PRO A 144 13.57 13.32 3.14
C PRO A 144 14.46 14.35 2.43
N GLY A 145 14.21 14.57 1.13
CA GLY A 145 14.86 15.64 0.36
C GLY A 145 14.37 17.03 0.69
#